data_AF-A0A1I9G9Q7-F1
#
_entry.id   AF-A0A1I9G9Q7-F1
#
_cell.length_a   1.000
_cell.length_b   1.000
_cell.length_c   1.000
_cell.angle_alpha   90.00
_cell.angle_beta   90.00
_cell.angle_gamma   90.00
#
_symmetry.space_group_name_H-M   'P 1'
#
loop_
_entity.id
_entity.type
_entity.pdbx_description
1 polymer ?
#
loop_
_entity_poly.entity_id
_entity_poly.type
_entity_poly.pdbx_seq_one_letter_code
_entity_poly.pdbx_strand_id
1 'polypeptide(L)'
;MNVTYNWWGVANEAAINQRIFDFDDWNIFTLALFSPFYVTKENFISFWWKPQNGQLANEKHSEPSIYNLNGRIYESKILTYNRERWHEFPFHYKPFEPYRIIKDLTIMPGATLTIEKGVEVHVWPNVRILVLGNLRAEGTYWEPIRFKPINVTEYAKERDTITSRHKRSNQHCSFIQSNNLCH
;
A
#
# COMPACT_ATOMS: atom_id res chain seq x y z
N MET A 1 -7.31 -11.24 -14.87
CA MET A 1 -8.48 -12.03 -14.46
C MET A 1 -9.62 -11.06 -14.19
N ASN A 2 -10.79 -11.30 -14.77
CA ASN A 2 -11.94 -10.43 -14.57
C ASN A 2 -12.76 -10.93 -13.36
N VAL A 3 -12.81 -10.11 -12.31
CA VAL A 3 -13.56 -10.35 -11.07
C VAL A 3 -14.48 -9.17 -10.74
N THR A 4 -14.95 -8.47 -11.77
CA THR A 4 -15.93 -7.38 -11.67
C THR A 4 -17.30 -7.88 -11.25
N TYR A 5 -18.15 -6.96 -10.78
CA TYR A 5 -19.51 -7.23 -10.32
C TYR A 5 -19.56 -8.26 -9.19
N ASN A 6 -18.58 -8.20 -8.28
CA ASN A 6 -18.53 -9.03 -7.09
C ASN A 6 -18.77 -8.21 -5.81
N TRP A 7 -19.26 -8.89 -4.77
CA TRP A 7 -19.34 -8.37 -3.41
C TRP A 7 -18.20 -8.92 -2.57
N TRP A 8 -17.36 -8.04 -2.04
CA TRP A 8 -16.14 -8.40 -1.31
C TRP A 8 -16.33 -8.40 0.21
N GLY A 9 -17.56 -8.22 0.70
CA GLY A 9 -17.87 -8.11 2.14
C GLY A 9 -17.46 -6.77 2.77
N VAL A 10 -16.95 -5.84 1.97
CA VAL A 10 -16.53 -4.49 2.38
C VAL A 10 -16.82 -3.52 1.25
N ALA A 11 -17.21 -2.30 1.59
CA ALA A 11 -17.47 -1.22 0.63
C ALA A 11 -16.25 -0.32 0.36
N ASN A 12 -15.18 -0.47 1.15
CA ASN A 12 -13.97 0.35 1.03
C ASN A 12 -12.97 -0.34 0.09
N GLU A 13 -12.60 0.33 -0.99
CA GLU A 13 -11.60 -0.12 -1.97
C GLU A 13 -10.28 -0.55 -1.34
N ALA A 14 -9.73 0.25 -0.42
CA ALA A 14 -8.45 -0.07 0.22
C ALA A 14 -8.52 -1.39 1.02
N ALA A 15 -9.69 -1.73 1.54
CA ALA A 15 -9.92 -3.01 2.22
C ALA A 15 -10.11 -4.17 1.23
N ILE A 16 -10.60 -3.91 0.01
CA ILE A 16 -10.68 -4.91 -1.06
C ILE A 16 -9.27 -5.21 -1.59
N ASN A 17 -8.47 -4.18 -1.87
CA ASN A 17 -7.07 -4.30 -2.31
C ASN A 17 -6.18 -5.03 -1.30
N GLN A 18 -6.54 -5.02 -0.01
CA GLN A 18 -5.83 -5.81 1.01
C GLN A 18 -6.24 -7.30 1.03
N ARG A 19 -7.42 -7.63 0.51
CA ARG A 19 -7.94 -9.01 0.45
C ARG A 19 -7.53 -9.73 -0.83
N ILE A 20 -7.41 -8.97 -1.92
CA ILE A 20 -6.95 -9.47 -3.20
C ILE A 20 -5.43 -9.59 -3.14
N PHE A 21 -4.93 -10.75 -3.57
CA PHE A 21 -3.50 -10.96 -3.77
C PHE A 21 -3.26 -11.15 -5.27
N ASP A 22 -2.69 -10.15 -5.94
CA ASP A 22 -2.60 -10.13 -7.40
C ASP A 22 -1.27 -9.59 -7.94
N PHE A 23 -1.28 -9.08 -9.18
CA PHE A 23 -0.12 -8.49 -9.83
C PHE A 23 0.51 -7.33 -9.04
N ASP A 24 -0.27 -6.54 -8.31
CA ASP A 24 0.25 -5.41 -7.53
C ASP A 24 0.93 -5.87 -6.23
N ASP A 25 0.69 -7.12 -5.80
CA ASP A 25 1.42 -7.77 -4.72
C ASP A 25 2.69 -8.41 -5.22
N TRP A 26 2.55 -9.38 -6.14
CA TRP A 26 3.65 -10.03 -6.83
C TRP A 26 3.39 -10.04 -8.33
N ASN A 27 4.33 -9.48 -9.09
CA ASN A 27 4.18 -9.24 -10.53
C ASN A 27 4.10 -10.50 -11.41
N ILE A 28 4.26 -11.68 -10.82
CA ILE A 28 4.07 -12.98 -11.49
C ILE A 28 2.61 -13.43 -11.54
N PHE A 29 1.73 -12.84 -10.73
CA PHE A 29 0.32 -13.17 -10.77
C PHE A 29 -0.42 -12.36 -11.83
N THR A 30 -1.64 -12.81 -12.14
CA THR A 30 -2.50 -12.09 -13.06
C THR A 30 -3.21 -10.96 -12.34
N LEU A 31 -3.25 -9.78 -12.95
CA LEU A 31 -4.01 -8.62 -12.45
C LEU A 31 -5.48 -8.98 -12.22
N ALA A 32 -6.01 -8.67 -11.03
CA ALA A 32 -7.40 -8.89 -10.68
C ALA A 32 -8.22 -7.61 -10.93
N LEU A 33 -8.99 -7.60 -12.02
CA LEU A 33 -9.88 -6.48 -12.32
C LEU A 33 -11.18 -6.64 -11.52
N PHE A 34 -11.30 -5.92 -10.40
CA PHE A 34 -12.47 -5.99 -9.52
C PHE A 34 -13.43 -4.80 -9.66
N SER A 35 -13.02 -3.73 -10.34
CA SER A 35 -13.87 -2.56 -10.59
C SER A 35 -14.67 -2.70 -11.89
N PRO A 36 -16.00 -2.47 -11.89
CA PRO A 36 -16.85 -2.05 -10.76
C PRO A 36 -17.20 -3.20 -9.80
N PHE A 37 -17.43 -2.88 -8.52
CA PHE A 37 -17.82 -3.83 -7.48
C PHE A 37 -19.13 -3.41 -6.79
N TYR A 38 -19.85 -4.39 -6.22
CA TYR A 38 -21.09 -4.11 -5.51
C TYR A 38 -20.83 -3.43 -4.16
N VAL A 39 -21.71 -2.53 -3.76
CA VAL A 39 -21.75 -1.83 -2.48
C VAL A 39 -23.16 -1.82 -1.93
N THR A 40 -23.31 -2.05 -0.63
CA THR A 40 -24.59 -1.95 0.09
C THR A 40 -24.48 -0.91 1.20
N LYS A 41 -25.56 -0.16 1.46
CA LYS A 41 -25.61 0.82 2.57
C LYS A 41 -25.33 0.18 3.93
N GLU A 42 -25.71 -1.08 4.08
CA GLU A 42 -25.62 -1.83 5.33
C GLU A 42 -24.28 -2.56 5.48
N ASN A 43 -23.38 -2.51 4.49
CA ASN A 43 -22.11 -3.24 4.47
C ASN A 43 -22.23 -4.77 4.66
N PHE A 44 -23.41 -5.35 4.46
CA PHE A 44 -23.63 -6.80 4.36
C PHE A 44 -24.65 -7.15 3.27
N ILE A 45 -24.69 -8.42 2.89
CA ILE A 45 -25.67 -9.00 1.97
C ILE A 45 -26.60 -9.90 2.78
N SER A 46 -27.90 -9.61 2.78
CA SER A 46 -28.92 -10.45 3.40
C SER A 46 -29.37 -11.56 2.45
N PHE A 47 -30.04 -12.59 2.99
CA PHE A 47 -30.56 -13.73 2.21
C PHE A 47 -31.46 -13.32 1.02
N TRP A 48 -32.14 -12.18 1.13
CA TRP A 48 -33.06 -11.65 0.11
C TRP A 48 -32.40 -10.68 -0.87
N TRP A 49 -31.08 -10.52 -0.80
CA TRP A 49 -30.37 -9.61 -1.68
C TRP A 49 -30.45 -10.07 -3.14
N LYS A 50 -30.64 -9.10 -4.03
CA LYS A 50 -30.64 -9.30 -5.48
C LYS A 50 -29.67 -8.30 -6.11
N PRO A 51 -29.00 -8.64 -7.23
CA PRO A 51 -28.07 -7.74 -7.91
C PRO A 51 -28.68 -6.37 -8.25
N GLN A 52 -29.98 -6.34 -8.57
CA GLN A 52 -30.74 -5.13 -8.87
C GLN A 52 -30.82 -4.13 -7.70
N ASN A 53 -30.65 -4.61 -6.46
CA ASN A 53 -30.69 -3.80 -5.25
C ASN A 53 -29.30 -3.26 -4.87
N GLY A 54 -28.24 -3.79 -5.48
CA GLY A 54 -26.86 -3.40 -5.20
C GLY A 54 -26.52 -2.07 -5.88
N GLN A 55 -25.81 -1.20 -5.15
CA GLN A 55 -25.16 -0.06 -5.78
C GLN A 55 -23.81 -0.51 -6.33
N LEU A 56 -23.32 0.12 -7.39
CA LEU A 56 -21.98 -0.14 -7.92
C LEU A 56 -21.06 1.00 -7.50
N ALA A 57 -19.86 0.63 -7.07
CA ALA A 57 -18.76 1.55 -6.85
C ALA A 57 -17.61 1.20 -7.81
N ASN A 58 -16.87 2.23 -8.19
CA ASN A 58 -15.68 2.09 -9.01
C ASN A 58 -14.45 2.30 -8.14
N GLU A 59 -13.38 1.57 -8.49
CA GLU A 59 -12.06 1.77 -7.91
C GLU A 59 -11.56 3.15 -8.35
N LYS A 60 -11.01 3.90 -7.41
CA LYS A 60 -10.19 5.06 -7.68
C LYS A 60 -8.75 4.61 -7.54
N HIS A 61 -8.07 4.41 -8.67
CA HIS A 61 -6.65 4.08 -8.66
C HIS A 61 -5.90 5.00 -7.69
N SER A 62 -5.44 4.44 -6.58
CA SER A 62 -4.64 5.15 -5.61
C SER A 62 -3.19 5.01 -6.01
N GLU A 63 -2.59 6.12 -6.42
CA GLU A 63 -1.15 6.19 -6.63
C GLU A 63 -0.43 5.86 -5.31
N PRO A 64 0.67 5.08 -5.33
CA PRO A 64 1.40 4.74 -4.12
C PRO A 64 1.94 5.98 -3.39
N SER A 65 2.09 5.86 -2.07
CA SER A 65 2.68 6.90 -1.24
C SER A 65 4.11 7.20 -1.70
N ILE A 66 4.55 8.44 -1.51
CA ILE A 66 5.92 8.86 -1.85
C ILE A 66 6.95 8.03 -1.09
N TYR A 67 6.69 7.70 0.18
CA TYR A 67 7.61 6.95 1.04
C TYR A 67 7.46 5.43 0.93
N ASN A 68 6.26 4.93 0.61
CA ASN A 68 5.99 3.51 0.44
C ASN A 68 5.65 3.23 -1.02
N LEU A 69 6.66 2.82 -1.77
CA LEU A 69 6.56 2.46 -3.17
C LEU A 69 6.10 1.00 -3.28
N ASN A 70 4.96 0.77 -3.91
CA ASN A 70 4.39 -0.55 -4.12
C ASN A 70 3.46 -0.55 -5.33
N GLY A 71 3.15 -1.74 -5.85
CA GLY A 71 2.21 -1.92 -6.96
C GLY A 71 2.68 -1.19 -8.21
N ARG A 72 1.73 -0.59 -8.93
CA ARG A 72 1.98 0.17 -10.17
C ARG A 72 2.13 1.67 -9.92
N ILE A 73 3.21 2.25 -10.43
CA ILE A 73 3.41 3.70 -10.50
C ILE A 73 2.99 4.18 -11.88
N TYR A 74 1.98 5.04 -11.95
CA TYR A 74 1.54 5.68 -13.20
C TYR A 74 2.09 7.09 -13.37
N GLU A 75 2.30 7.79 -12.25
CA GLU A 75 2.79 9.17 -12.26
C GLU A 75 4.31 9.21 -12.04
N SER A 76 4.97 10.15 -12.69
CA SER A 76 6.41 10.32 -12.49
C SER A 76 6.70 10.79 -11.07
N LYS A 77 7.60 10.10 -10.37
CA LYS A 77 7.96 10.37 -8.97
C LYS A 77 9.44 10.67 -8.86
N ILE A 78 9.78 11.61 -8.00
CA ILE A 78 11.16 11.99 -7.69
C ILE A 78 11.38 11.70 -6.20
N LEU A 79 12.28 10.77 -5.92
CA LEU A 79 12.71 10.46 -4.56
C LEU A 79 13.83 11.41 -4.21
N THR A 80 13.60 12.27 -3.23
CA THR A 80 14.53 13.31 -2.78
C THR A 80 15.09 12.97 -1.40
N TYR A 81 16.34 13.37 -1.14
CA TYR A 81 16.94 13.21 0.18
C TYR A 81 16.66 14.45 1.03
N ASN A 82 15.73 14.34 1.99
CA ASN A 82 15.35 15.48 2.84
C ASN A 82 16.47 15.82 3.85
N ARG A 83 17.01 17.05 3.75
CA ARG A 83 18.04 17.62 4.64
C ARG A 83 17.51 18.71 5.57
N GLU A 84 16.20 18.86 5.69
CA GLU A 84 15.57 19.88 6.53
C GLU A 84 16.09 19.80 7.97
N ARG A 85 16.45 20.97 8.50
CA ARG A 85 16.80 21.17 9.91
C ARG A 85 15.59 21.77 10.61
N TRP A 86 15.31 21.35 11.85
CA TRP A 86 14.31 22.02 12.68
C TRP A 86 14.74 23.47 12.91
N HIS A 87 13.80 24.42 12.77
CA HIS A 87 14.09 25.85 12.88
C HIS A 87 14.22 26.33 14.33
N GLU A 88 13.73 25.55 15.30
CA GLU A 88 13.81 25.84 16.72
C GLU A 88 14.99 25.13 17.38
N PHE A 89 15.69 25.87 18.24
CA PHE A 89 16.82 25.36 18.99
C PHE A 89 16.34 24.30 20.02
N PRO A 90 17.01 23.15 20.14
CA PRO A 90 18.31 22.81 19.53
C PRO A 90 18.15 22.38 18.06
N PHE A 91 19.07 22.82 17.18
CA PHE A 91 19.06 22.47 15.75
C PHE A 91 19.26 20.96 15.56
N HIS A 92 18.18 20.20 15.66
CA HIS A 92 18.15 18.79 15.33
C HIS A 92 17.91 18.65 13.82
N TYR A 93 18.50 17.62 13.23
CA TYR A 93 18.10 17.20 11.89
C TYR A 93 16.70 16.59 11.97
N LYS A 94 15.86 16.86 10.98
CA LYS A 94 14.63 16.09 10.81
C LYS A 94 15.01 14.62 10.67
N PRO A 95 14.36 13.69 11.40
CA PRO A 95 14.67 12.28 11.29
C PRO A 95 14.53 11.85 9.82
N PHE A 96 15.57 11.19 9.32
CA PHE A 96 15.59 10.68 7.96
C PHE A 96 14.60 9.51 7.85
N GLU A 97 13.59 9.67 6.99
CA GLU A 97 12.67 8.58 6.64
C GLU A 97 13.13 7.95 5.33
N PRO A 98 13.62 6.69 5.35
CA PRO A 98 14.02 5.99 4.15
C PRO A 98 12.80 5.66 3.28
N TYR A 99 13.00 5.67 1.96
CA TYR A 99 11.98 5.16 1.04
C TYR A 99 11.90 3.65 1.17
N ARG A 100 10.70 3.08 1.10
CA ARG A 100 10.46 1.66 1.30
C ARG A 100 9.80 1.04 0.09
N ILE A 101 10.27 -0.14 -0.28
CA ILE A 101 9.62 -1.00 -1.26
C ILE A 101 9.17 -2.26 -0.52
N ILE A 102 7.87 -2.36 -0.26
CA ILE A 102 7.27 -3.40 0.60
C ILE A 102 6.72 -4.58 -0.21
N LYS A 103 6.14 -4.28 -1.37
CA LYS A 103 5.60 -5.24 -2.35
C LYS A 103 6.28 -5.03 -3.68
N ASP A 104 6.01 -5.87 -4.67
CA ASP A 104 6.57 -5.70 -6.01
C ASP A 104 6.23 -4.31 -6.56
N LEU A 105 7.23 -3.69 -7.18
CA LEU A 105 7.14 -2.35 -7.74
C LEU A 105 7.18 -2.44 -9.25
N THR A 106 6.16 -1.89 -9.91
CA THR A 106 6.09 -1.80 -11.37
C THR A 106 6.01 -0.35 -11.80
N ILE A 107 7.02 0.14 -12.51
CA ILE A 107 6.99 1.47 -13.13
C ILE A 107 6.30 1.33 -14.48
N MET A 108 5.11 1.91 -14.61
CA MET A 108 4.31 1.78 -15.82
C MET A 108 4.90 2.56 -17.00
N PRO A 109 4.58 2.19 -18.26
CA PRO A 109 4.97 2.96 -19.43
C PRO A 109 4.50 4.42 -19.32
N GLY A 110 5.36 5.37 -19.67
CA GLY A 110 5.08 6.81 -19.54
C GLY A 110 5.40 7.40 -18.16
N ALA A 111 5.58 6.58 -17.13
CA ALA A 111 6.06 7.02 -15.83
C ALA A 111 7.59 7.03 -15.76
N THR A 112 8.14 7.99 -15.01
CA THR A 112 9.57 8.05 -14.69
C THR A 112 9.77 8.07 -13.18
N LEU A 113 10.50 7.08 -12.65
CA LEU A 113 10.97 7.10 -11.27
C LEU A 113 12.39 7.66 -11.25
N THR A 114 12.57 8.85 -10.68
CA THR A 114 13.88 9.47 -10.50
C THR A 114 14.32 9.31 -9.05
N ILE A 115 15.49 8.74 -8.83
CA ILE A 115 16.10 8.59 -7.52
C ILE A 115 17.28 9.56 -7.45
N GLU A 116 17.18 10.57 -6.58
CA GLU A 116 18.23 11.55 -6.42
C GLU A 116 19.44 11.01 -5.64
N LYS A 117 20.56 11.73 -5.74
CA LYS A 117 21.78 11.45 -5.00
C LYS A 117 21.56 11.39 -3.48
N GLY A 118 22.25 10.48 -2.82
CA GLY A 118 22.21 10.31 -1.37
C GLY A 118 20.91 9.68 -0.83
N VAL A 119 19.94 9.35 -1.68
CA VAL A 119 18.72 8.65 -1.28
C VAL A 119 19.03 7.23 -0.83
N GLU A 120 18.35 6.81 0.25
CA GLU A 120 18.38 5.45 0.75
C GLU A 120 17.01 4.80 0.57
N VAL A 121 17.02 3.60 -0.01
CA VAL A 121 15.83 2.81 -0.32
C VAL A 121 15.94 1.46 0.39
N HIS A 122 14.97 1.16 1.24
CA HIS A 122 14.83 -0.08 1.96
C HIS A 122 13.93 -1.04 1.20
N VAL A 123 14.46 -2.20 0.85
CA VAL A 123 13.75 -3.21 0.07
C VAL A 123 13.39 -4.39 0.97
N TRP A 124 12.13 -4.80 0.89
CA TRP A 124 11.65 -6.00 1.58
C TRP A 124 12.20 -7.29 0.95
N PRO A 125 12.32 -8.37 1.74
CA PRO A 125 12.71 -9.66 1.19
C PRO A 125 11.70 -10.14 0.15
N ASN A 126 12.20 -10.80 -0.90
CA ASN A 126 11.40 -11.38 -2.01
C ASN A 126 10.59 -10.37 -2.84
N VAL A 127 10.94 -9.09 -2.78
CA VAL A 127 10.35 -8.05 -3.62
C VAL A 127 11.11 -7.89 -4.92
N ARG A 128 10.38 -7.62 -6.00
CA ARG A 128 10.91 -7.36 -7.34
C ARG A 128 10.58 -5.94 -7.81
N ILE A 129 11.48 -5.39 -8.61
CA ILE A 129 11.29 -4.12 -9.29
C ILE A 129 11.23 -4.39 -10.79
N LEU A 130 10.09 -4.06 -11.41
CA LEU A 130 9.86 -4.16 -12.84
C LEU A 130 9.77 -2.75 -13.43
N VAL A 131 10.60 -2.47 -14.44
CA VAL A 131 10.64 -1.16 -15.08
C VAL A 131 10.11 -1.29 -16.50
N LEU A 132 8.86 -0.86 -16.73
CA LEU A 132 8.25 -0.78 -18.07
C LEU A 132 8.33 0.64 -18.66
N GLY A 133 8.42 1.65 -17.79
CA GLY A 133 8.70 3.04 -18.14
C GLY A 133 10.18 3.38 -18.02
N ASN A 134 10.49 4.48 -17.31
CA ASN A 134 11.86 4.95 -17.10
C ASN A 134 12.25 4.89 -15.62
N LEU A 135 13.48 4.46 -15.35
CA LEU A 135 14.12 4.55 -14.04
C LEU A 135 15.40 5.36 -14.17
N ARG A 136 15.47 6.52 -13.51
CA ARG A 136 16.63 7.41 -13.53
C ARG A 136 17.29 7.42 -12.15
N ALA A 137 18.52 6.93 -12.07
CA ALA A 137 19.30 6.94 -10.84
C ALA A 137 20.39 8.00 -10.92
N GLU A 138 20.22 9.13 -10.22
CA GLU A 138 21.14 10.28 -10.25
C GLU A 138 22.14 10.26 -9.09
N GLY A 139 22.70 9.09 -8.78
CA GLY A 139 23.72 8.95 -7.76
C GLY A 139 25.03 9.63 -8.15
N THR A 140 25.76 10.17 -7.18
CA THR A 140 27.11 10.70 -7.39
C THR A 140 28.14 9.91 -6.59
N TYR A 141 29.42 10.05 -6.90
CA TYR A 141 30.50 9.39 -6.14
C TYR A 141 30.47 9.75 -4.65
N TRP A 142 30.20 11.02 -4.35
CA TRP A 142 30.14 11.53 -2.97
C TRP A 142 28.81 11.20 -2.28
N GLU A 143 27.74 11.11 -3.05
CA GLU A 143 26.37 10.89 -2.56
C GLU A 143 25.73 9.75 -3.36
N PRO A 144 26.16 8.49 -3.12
CA PRO A 144 25.63 7.34 -3.83
C PRO A 144 24.19 7.04 -3.37
N ILE A 145 23.41 6.45 -4.28
CA ILE A 145 22.11 5.86 -3.95
C ILE A 145 22.36 4.53 -3.23
N ARG A 146 21.71 4.33 -2.09
CA ARG A 146 21.91 3.12 -1.27
C ARG A 146 20.64 2.29 -1.24
N PHE A 147 20.70 1.10 -1.83
CA PHE A 147 19.70 0.06 -1.60
C PHE A 147 20.14 -0.80 -0.42
N LYS A 148 19.27 -0.92 0.58
CA LYS A 148 19.51 -1.74 1.76
C LYS A 148 18.34 -2.69 2.00
N PRO A 149 18.57 -3.87 2.59
CA PRO A 149 17.47 -4.65 3.12
C PRO A 149 16.79 -3.89 4.27
N ILE A 150 15.51 -4.11 4.45
CA ILE A 150 14.78 -3.60 5.61
C ILE A 150 15.42 -4.11 6.92
N ASN A 151 15.53 -3.23 7.93
CA ASN A 151 16.08 -3.60 9.24
C ASN A 151 15.08 -4.47 10.03
N VAL A 152 15.55 -5.37 10.88
CA VAL A 152 14.69 -6.31 11.65
C VAL A 152 13.66 -5.57 12.52
N THR A 153 14.06 -4.46 13.14
CA THR A 153 13.16 -3.62 13.96
C THR A 153 12.11 -2.88 13.13
N GLU A 154 12.44 -2.50 11.90
CA GLU A 154 11.53 -1.88 10.95
C GLU A 154 10.57 -2.90 10.35
N TYR A 155 11.08 -4.09 10.03
CA TYR A 155 10.32 -5.23 9.55
C TYR A 155 9.25 -5.67 10.57
N ALA A 156 9.60 -5.75 11.86
CA ALA A 156 8.66 -6.11 12.92
C ALA A 156 7.51 -5.08 13.04
N LYS A 157 7.83 -3.78 13.06
CA LYS A 157 6.82 -2.71 13.13
C LYS A 157 5.82 -2.79 11.99
N GLU A 158 6.32 -2.97 10.77
CA GLU A 158 5.47 -3.01 9.58
C GLU A 158 4.70 -4.34 9.48
N ARG A 159 5.29 -5.46 9.93
CA ARG A 159 4.54 -6.70 10.06
C ARG A 159 3.41 -6.56 11.08
N ASP A 160 3.63 -5.87 12.18
CA ASP A 160 2.61 -5.62 13.20
C ASP A 160 1.52 -4.67 12.69
N THR A 161 1.83 -3.67 11.85
CA THR A 161 0.79 -2.83 11.20
C THR A 161 -0.02 -3.62 10.18
N ILE A 162 0.61 -4.49 9.39
CA ILE A 162 -0.08 -5.38 8.45
C ILE A 162 -0.96 -6.38 9.23
N THR A 163 -0.43 -7.00 10.28
CA THR A 163 -1.15 -8.03 11.06
C THR A 163 -2.25 -7.42 11.92
N SER A 164 -2.06 -6.24 12.53
CA SER A 164 -3.12 -5.54 13.28
C SER A 164 -4.23 -5.03 12.38
N ARG A 165 -3.95 -4.68 11.11
CA ARG A 165 -4.97 -4.36 10.11
C ARG A 165 -5.77 -5.59 9.64
N HIS A 166 -5.11 -6.75 9.48
CA HIS A 166 -5.78 -8.03 9.17
C HIS A 166 -6.54 -8.61 10.36
N LYS A 167 -6.05 -8.36 11.58
CA LYS A 167 -6.69 -8.74 12.84
C LYS A 167 -7.71 -7.66 13.22
N ARG A 168 -8.75 -7.49 12.40
CA ARG A 168 -10.00 -6.99 12.97
C ARG A 168 -10.42 -7.99 14.03
N SER A 169 -10.39 -7.51 15.27
CA SER A 169 -11.11 -8.03 16.42
C SER A 169 -12.32 -8.86 15.96
N ASN A 170 -12.19 -10.18 16.06
CA ASN A 170 -13.33 -11.06 16.25
C ASN A 170 -13.82 -10.89 17.70
N GLN A 171 -14.06 -9.67 18.18
CA GLN A 171 -15.01 -9.48 19.25
C GLN A 171 -16.37 -9.47 18.59
N HIS A 172 -16.92 -10.68 18.43
CA HIS A 172 -18.35 -10.85 18.40
C HIS A 172 -18.88 -10.28 19.73
N CYS A 173 -19.26 -9.00 19.75
CA CYS A 173 -20.19 -8.52 20.76
C CYS A 173 -21.56 -9.11 20.37
N SER A 174 -21.87 -10.29 20.90
CA SER A 174 -23.28 -10.68 21.01
C SER A 174 -23.92 -9.68 21.95
N PHE A 175 -24.78 -8.81 21.40
CA PHE A 175 -25.74 -8.05 22.19
C PHE A 175 -26.74 -9.05 22.79
N ILE A 176 -26.33 -9.66 23.90
CA ILE A 176 -27.24 -10.24 24.88
C ILE A 176 -27.05 -9.38 26.12
N GLN A 177 -28.19 -8.94 26.65
CA GLN A 177 -28.31 -7.93 27.70
C GLN A 177 -27.33 -8.11 28.87
N SER A 178 -26.90 -6.95 29.36
CA SER A 178 -26.24 -6.67 30.65
C SER A 178 -24.74 -7.00 30.79
N ASN A 179 -24.04 -5.94 31.21
CA ASN A 179 -22.70 -5.86 31.80
C ASN A 179 -21.48 -5.89 30.85
N ASN A 180 -20.95 -4.67 30.66
CA ASN A 180 -19.60 -4.39 30.16
C ASN A 180 -18.55 -5.05 31.04
N LEU A 181 -17.86 -6.07 30.54
CA LEU A 181 -16.50 -6.44 30.95
C LEU A 181 -15.76 -6.99 29.73
N CYS A 182 -14.85 -6.19 29.17
CA CYS A 182 -13.83 -6.67 28.23
C CYS A 182 -12.55 -6.93 29.03
N HIS A 183 -12.04 -8.16 28.99
CA HIS A 183 -10.67 -8.52 29.38
C HIS A 183 -9.81 -8.72 28.14
#